data_AF-A0A3B9LHV1-F1
#
_entry.id   AF-A0A3B9LHV1-F1
#
_cell.length_a   1.000
_cell.length_b   1.000
_cell.length_c   1.000
_cell.angle_alpha   90.00
_cell.angle_beta   90.00
_cell.angle_gamma   90.00
#
_symmetry.space_group_name_H-M   'P 1'
#
loop_
_entity.id
_entity.type
_entity.pdbx_description
1 polymer ?
#
loop_
_entity_poly.entity_id
_entity_poly.type
_entity_poly.pdbx_seq_one_letter_code
_entity_poly.pdbx_strand_id
1 'polypeptide(L)'
;MRAETLQTLSNAIQGKAARGSIDSLAAASSPVRVAHPSRSTPVGSIVDLVASFAPLQENATERTLLESLPHSLEWLEQLRTADRDDVRAVLEKITRGQTLDLQRFDNPAEVRALPTAADLDEYTYLVAGCVGEFWTRLCFRHVRKFARLSEEEMLALGKRYGMGLQLINILRDAGSDLRAGRCYFPNEELVAARMDASQILREPERFQPIYRKWREKAEHEVEAGMQYSQAIQNRRVRAATVLPALIGARTLALLRDAGATALHRKIKASRREVRGIIASVAITLAARSQIDEMFRRFSKL
;
A
#
# COMPACT_ATOMS: atom_id res chain seq x y z
N MET A 1 -33.84 -3.07 0.31
CA MET A 1 -33.03 -4.27 0.61
C MET A 1 -33.09 -4.48 2.11
N ARG A 2 -33.54 -5.65 2.61
CA ARG A 2 -33.77 -5.84 4.06
C ARG A 2 -32.45 -5.76 4.83
N ALA A 3 -32.46 -5.21 6.05
CA ALA A 3 -31.27 -4.94 6.86
C ALA A 3 -30.37 -6.17 7.09
N GLU A 4 -30.95 -7.37 7.10
CA GLU A 4 -30.24 -8.65 7.23
C GLU A 4 -29.32 -8.96 6.04
N THR A 5 -29.65 -8.48 4.84
CA THR A 5 -28.86 -8.68 3.62
C THR A 5 -27.56 -7.84 3.64
N LEU A 6 -27.60 -6.65 4.25
CA LEU A 6 -26.45 -5.74 4.36
C LEU A 6 -25.45 -6.20 5.43
N GLN A 7 -25.94 -6.75 6.55
CA GLN A 7 -25.08 -7.32 7.59
C GLN A 7 -24.26 -8.52 7.08
N THR A 8 -24.86 -9.33 6.21
CA THR A 8 -24.22 -10.52 5.64
C THR A 8 -23.10 -10.14 4.64
N LEU A 9 -23.31 -9.09 3.85
CA LEU A 9 -22.28 -8.53 2.96
C LEU A 9 -21.11 -7.90 3.74
N SER A 10 -21.40 -7.18 4.82
CA SER A 10 -20.37 -6.63 5.71
C SER A 10 -19.52 -7.74 6.35
N ASN A 11 -20.13 -8.83 6.80
CA ASN A 11 -19.41 -9.98 7.35
C ASN A 11 -18.59 -10.76 6.31
N ALA A 12 -19.01 -10.78 5.05
CA ALA A 12 -18.27 -11.39 3.95
C ALA A 12 -17.02 -10.58 3.57
N ILE A 13 -17.15 -9.25 3.50
CA ILE A 13 -16.02 -8.32 3.27
C ILE A 13 -14.99 -8.40 4.42
N GLN A 14 -15.43 -8.73 5.63
CA GLN A 14 -14.59 -8.86 6.82
C GLN A 14 -14.13 -10.31 7.10
N GLY A 15 -14.48 -11.28 6.25
CA GLY A 15 -14.03 -12.68 6.39
C GLY A 15 -14.57 -13.44 7.62
N LYS A 16 -15.72 -13.03 8.19
CA LYS A 16 -16.29 -13.59 9.44
C LYS A 16 -17.57 -14.43 9.25
N ALA A 17 -18.03 -14.69 8.03
CA ALA A 17 -19.31 -15.37 7.80
C ALA A 17 -19.24 -16.92 7.88
N ALA A 18 -20.25 -17.54 8.51
CA ALA A 18 -20.39 -19.00 8.59
C ALA A 18 -20.94 -19.62 7.28
N ARG A 19 -20.45 -20.83 6.94
CA ARG A 19 -20.60 -21.51 5.64
C ARG A 19 -22.03 -21.66 5.08
N GLY A 20 -23.08 -21.60 5.90
CA GLY A 20 -24.47 -21.81 5.45
C GLY A 20 -25.18 -20.59 4.85
N SER A 21 -24.63 -19.38 4.99
CA SER A 21 -25.34 -18.13 4.62
C SER A 21 -25.05 -17.62 3.21
N ILE A 22 -24.11 -18.25 2.49
CA ILE A 22 -23.60 -17.78 1.19
C ILE A 22 -24.44 -18.34 0.02
N ASP A 23 -24.95 -19.57 0.14
CA ASP A 23 -25.72 -20.22 -0.93
C ASP A 23 -27.07 -19.54 -1.23
N SER A 24 -27.66 -18.84 -0.26
CA SER A 24 -28.90 -18.08 -0.44
C SER A 24 -28.72 -16.74 -1.16
N LEU A 25 -27.49 -16.23 -1.28
CA LEU A 25 -27.20 -14.92 -1.91
C LEU A 25 -26.98 -15.02 -3.42
N ALA A 26 -26.52 -16.18 -3.92
CA ALA A 26 -26.25 -16.39 -5.35
C ALA A 26 -27.52 -16.34 -6.22
N ALA A 27 -28.71 -16.57 -5.64
CA ALA A 27 -29.98 -16.58 -6.36
C ALA A 27 -30.60 -15.18 -6.61
N ALA A 28 -30.06 -14.11 -6.02
CA ALA A 28 -30.71 -12.78 -6.02
C ALA A 28 -29.95 -11.68 -6.78
N SER A 29 -28.80 -11.97 -7.37
CA SER A 29 -27.94 -10.97 -8.02
C SER A 29 -28.16 -10.86 -9.53
N SER A 30 -28.95 -9.86 -9.96
CA SER A 30 -28.82 -9.28 -11.31
C SER A 30 -27.54 -8.42 -11.38
N PRO A 31 -26.83 -8.40 -12.53
CA PRO A 31 -25.53 -7.74 -12.63
C PRO A 31 -25.68 -6.22 -12.55
N VAL A 32 -25.02 -5.61 -11.56
CA VAL A 32 -24.89 -4.16 -11.44
C VAL A 32 -24.05 -3.65 -12.61
N ARG A 33 -24.68 -2.93 -13.54
CA ARG A 33 -23.98 -2.20 -14.60
C ARG A 33 -23.29 -0.98 -13.99
N VAL A 34 -21.97 -0.91 -14.13
CA VAL A 34 -21.18 0.29 -13.81
C VAL A 34 -21.46 1.34 -14.88
N ALA A 35 -22.14 2.43 -14.52
CA ALA A 35 -22.35 3.58 -15.39
C ALA A 35 -21.10 4.46 -15.42
N HIS A 36 -20.72 4.97 -16.59
CA HIS A 36 -19.70 6.01 -16.73
C HIS A 36 -20.20 7.33 -16.12
N PRO A 37 -19.39 8.04 -15.32
CA PRO A 37 -19.85 9.26 -14.64
C PRO A 37 -19.86 10.43 -15.62
N SER A 38 -21.05 10.97 -15.89
CA SER A 38 -21.24 12.33 -16.36
C SER A 38 -21.09 13.33 -15.19
N ARG A 39 -20.74 14.57 -15.52
CA ARG A 39 -20.37 15.64 -14.58
C ARG A 39 -21.43 15.88 -13.49
N SER A 40 -20.95 16.14 -12.27
CA SER A 40 -21.65 16.50 -11.02
C SER A 40 -22.44 15.39 -10.32
N THR A 41 -21.79 14.72 -9.37
CA THR A 41 -22.50 13.91 -8.37
C THR A 41 -23.04 14.86 -7.27
N PRO A 42 -24.36 14.91 -7.00
CA PRO A 42 -24.90 15.82 -5.99
C PRO A 42 -24.41 15.47 -4.58
N VAL A 43 -24.22 16.49 -3.73
CA VAL A 43 -23.81 16.36 -2.31
C VAL A 43 -24.70 15.39 -1.52
N GLY A 44 -25.97 15.21 -1.91
CA GLY A 44 -26.87 14.19 -1.34
C GLY A 44 -26.32 12.76 -1.44
N SER A 45 -25.61 12.41 -2.53
CA SER A 45 -25.04 11.08 -2.71
C SER A 45 -23.92 10.73 -1.73
N ILE A 46 -23.14 11.72 -1.28
CA ILE A 46 -22.01 11.50 -0.37
C ILE A 46 -22.52 11.30 1.06
N VAL A 47 -23.52 12.07 1.48
CA VAL A 47 -24.16 11.89 2.79
C VAL A 47 -24.78 10.50 2.90
N ASP A 48 -25.47 10.05 1.85
CA ASP A 48 -26.07 8.71 1.79
C ASP A 48 -25.00 7.60 1.84
N LEU A 49 -23.86 7.80 1.16
CA LEU A 49 -22.72 6.88 1.23
C LEU A 49 -22.13 6.84 2.64
N VAL A 50 -21.86 7.99 3.27
CA VAL A 50 -21.32 8.05 4.63
C VAL A 50 -22.25 7.35 5.61
N ALA A 51 -23.55 7.62 5.55
CA ALA A 51 -24.55 6.97 6.39
C ALA A 51 -24.59 5.45 6.19
N SER A 52 -24.31 4.96 4.98
CA SER A 52 -24.28 3.54 4.65
C SER A 52 -23.02 2.83 5.14
N PHE A 53 -21.86 3.51 5.14
CA PHE A 53 -20.55 2.90 5.43
C PHE A 53 -20.04 3.15 6.86
N ALA A 54 -20.31 4.31 7.46
CA ALA A 54 -19.81 4.65 8.79
C ALA A 54 -20.23 3.62 9.88
N PRO A 55 -21.46 3.09 9.89
CA PRO A 55 -21.86 2.08 10.87
C PRO A 55 -21.11 0.75 10.73
N LEU A 56 -20.58 0.44 9.54
CA LEU A 56 -19.85 -0.79 9.27
C LEU A 56 -18.40 -0.76 9.79
N GLN A 57 -17.90 0.41 10.15
CA GLN A 57 -16.53 0.61 10.59
C GLN A 57 -16.37 0.32 12.08
N GLU A 58 -15.55 -0.67 12.44
CA GLU A 58 -15.28 -1.05 13.84
C GLU A 58 -14.34 -0.04 14.54
N ASN A 59 -13.41 0.56 13.80
CA ASN A 59 -12.47 1.54 14.36
C ASN A 59 -13.13 2.92 14.47
N ALA A 60 -13.34 3.40 15.70
CA ALA A 60 -13.96 4.69 15.98
C ALA A 60 -13.28 5.87 15.24
N THR A 61 -11.95 5.87 15.12
CA THR A 61 -11.22 6.95 14.44
C THR A 61 -11.41 6.92 12.93
N GLU A 62 -11.51 5.73 12.32
CA GLU A 62 -11.81 5.58 10.89
C GLU A 62 -13.27 5.94 10.61
N ARG A 63 -14.19 5.65 11.54
CA ARG A 63 -15.59 6.09 11.45
C ARG A 63 -15.68 7.61 11.46
N THR A 64 -15.00 8.28 12.39
CA THR A 64 -14.94 9.75 12.44
C THR A 64 -14.39 10.35 11.15
N LEU A 65 -13.39 9.70 10.52
CA LEU A 65 -12.87 10.13 9.23
C LEU A 65 -13.93 10.02 8.12
N LEU A 66 -14.68 8.92 8.06
CA LEU A 66 -15.78 8.75 7.10
C LEU A 66 -16.87 9.80 7.30
N GLU A 67 -17.26 10.05 8.55
CA GLU A 67 -18.23 11.09 8.92
C GLU A 67 -17.77 12.51 8.53
N SER A 68 -16.45 12.73 8.50
CA SER A 68 -15.82 14.01 8.10
C SER A 68 -15.61 14.16 6.59
N LEU A 69 -16.03 13.17 5.78
CA LEU A 69 -15.81 13.18 4.33
C LEU A 69 -16.43 14.40 3.61
N PRO A 70 -17.67 14.85 3.93
CA PRO A 70 -18.23 16.05 3.30
C PRO A 70 -17.33 17.27 3.47
N HIS A 71 -16.82 17.48 4.69
CA HIS A 71 -15.91 18.59 4.98
C HIS A 71 -14.55 18.46 4.29
N SER A 72 -14.03 17.23 4.19
CA SER A 72 -12.79 16.94 3.47
C SER A 72 -12.91 17.28 1.97
N LEU A 73 -14.07 17.05 1.37
CA LEU A 73 -14.35 17.40 -0.02
C LEU A 73 -14.54 18.91 -0.21
N GLU A 74 -15.15 19.60 0.74
CA GLU A 74 -15.19 21.07 0.73
C GLU A 74 -13.77 21.68 0.74
N TRP A 75 -12.87 21.15 1.58
CA TRP A 75 -11.47 21.58 1.60
C TRP A 75 -10.75 21.26 0.29
N LEU A 76 -11.03 20.11 -0.32
CA LEU A 76 -10.49 19.78 -1.64
C LEU A 76 -10.89 20.81 -2.71
N GLU A 77 -12.13 21.31 -2.68
CA GLU A 77 -12.60 22.34 -3.62
C GLU A 77 -11.98 23.72 -3.37
N GLN A 78 -11.47 23.98 -2.16
CA GLN A 78 -10.77 25.22 -1.82
C GLN A 78 -9.29 25.21 -2.24
N LEU A 79 -8.74 24.06 -2.64
CA LEU A 79 -7.36 23.98 -3.12
C LEU A 79 -7.20 24.73 -4.45
N ARG A 80 -5.98 25.24 -4.68
CA ARG A 80 -5.59 25.77 -5.99
C ARG A 80 -5.76 24.70 -7.06
N THR A 81 -6.19 25.09 -8.27
CA THR A 81 -6.51 24.16 -9.36
C THR A 81 -5.45 23.08 -9.58
N ALA A 82 -4.18 23.46 -9.67
CA ALA A 82 -3.08 22.50 -9.87
C ALA A 82 -2.94 21.47 -8.73
N ASP A 83 -3.13 21.89 -7.47
CA ASP A 83 -3.06 20.98 -6.32
C ASP A 83 -4.29 20.06 -6.27
N ARG A 84 -5.47 20.62 -6.54
CA ARG A 84 -6.72 19.86 -6.61
C ARG A 84 -6.67 18.78 -7.70
N ASP A 85 -6.13 19.13 -8.87
CA ASP A 85 -6.01 18.21 -10.00
C ASP A 85 -5.02 17.08 -9.67
N ASP A 86 -3.89 17.40 -9.04
CA ASP A 86 -2.94 16.40 -8.56
C ASP A 86 -3.57 15.46 -7.50
N VAL A 87 -4.35 16.00 -6.55
CA VAL A 87 -5.06 15.19 -5.54
C VAL A 87 -6.08 14.25 -6.19
N ARG A 88 -6.89 14.75 -7.13
CA ARG A 88 -7.85 13.91 -7.86
C ARG A 88 -7.15 12.83 -8.67
N ALA A 89 -6.07 13.19 -9.37
CA ALA A 89 -5.32 12.25 -10.21
C ALA A 89 -4.61 11.14 -9.41
N VAL A 90 -4.16 11.41 -8.18
CA VAL A 90 -3.60 10.36 -7.30
C VAL A 90 -4.70 9.49 -6.70
N LEU A 91 -5.82 10.09 -6.28
CA LEU A 91 -6.98 9.35 -5.74
C LEU A 91 -7.61 8.42 -6.78
N GLU A 92 -7.69 8.83 -8.04
CA GLU A 92 -8.18 7.98 -9.13
C GLU A 92 -7.31 6.73 -9.30
N LYS A 93 -5.98 6.87 -9.24
CA LYS A 93 -5.04 5.73 -9.34
C LYS A 93 -5.18 4.80 -8.14
N ILE A 94 -5.23 5.34 -6.93
CA ILE A 94 -5.36 4.55 -5.69
C ILE A 94 -6.68 3.78 -5.70
N THR A 95 -7.79 4.44 -6.01
CA THR A 95 -9.12 3.81 -6.04
C THR A 95 -9.22 2.76 -7.14
N ARG A 96 -8.59 2.98 -8.31
CA ARG A 96 -8.44 1.94 -9.34
C ARG A 96 -7.66 0.73 -8.82
N GLY A 97 -6.52 0.95 -8.16
CA GLY A 97 -5.71 -0.13 -7.58
C GLY A 97 -6.48 -0.95 -6.54
N GLN A 98 -7.21 -0.27 -5.64
CA GLN A 98 -8.06 -0.92 -4.64
C GLN A 98 -9.26 -1.67 -5.28
N THR A 99 -9.84 -1.13 -6.35
CA THR A 99 -10.93 -1.81 -7.07
C THR A 99 -10.43 -3.09 -7.74
N LEU A 100 -9.26 -3.05 -8.38
CA LEU A 100 -8.64 -4.24 -8.96
C LEU A 100 -8.32 -5.29 -7.90
N ASP A 101 -7.88 -4.87 -6.70
CA ASP A 101 -7.63 -5.77 -5.57
C ASP A 101 -8.90 -6.54 -5.17
N LEU A 102 -10.02 -5.84 -5.01
CA LEU A 102 -11.31 -6.44 -4.69
C LEU A 102 -11.82 -7.40 -5.78
N GLN A 103 -11.60 -7.06 -7.06
CA GLN A 103 -11.99 -7.90 -8.19
C GLN A 103 -11.13 -9.16 -8.31
N ARG A 104 -9.82 -9.06 -8.01
CA ARG A 104 -8.87 -10.17 -8.12
C ARG A 104 -9.02 -11.15 -6.95
N PHE A 105 -9.32 -10.66 -5.76
CA PHE A 105 -9.39 -11.44 -4.51
C PHE A 105 -10.80 -11.44 -3.90
N ASP A 106 -11.82 -11.63 -4.74
CA ASP A 106 -13.24 -11.61 -4.37
C ASP A 106 -13.71 -12.82 -3.55
N ASN A 107 -12.95 -13.91 -3.56
CA ASN A 107 -13.26 -15.15 -2.84
C ASN A 107 -12.14 -15.56 -1.87
N PRO A 108 -12.27 -15.30 -0.56
CA PRO A 108 -11.28 -15.69 0.45
C PRO A 108 -11.04 -17.21 0.58
N ALA A 109 -11.93 -18.06 0.04
CA ALA A 109 -11.77 -19.51 0.06
C ALA A 109 -10.74 -20.01 -0.97
N GLU A 110 -10.38 -19.18 -1.94
CA GLU A 110 -9.41 -19.49 -3.00
C GLU A 110 -8.20 -18.58 -2.87
N VAL A 111 -6.99 -19.17 -2.84
CA VAL A 111 -5.76 -18.37 -2.89
C VAL A 111 -5.48 -18.01 -4.34
N ARG A 112 -5.84 -16.79 -4.75
CA ARG A 112 -5.61 -16.31 -6.12
C ARG A 112 -4.30 -15.53 -6.20
N ALA A 113 -3.52 -15.79 -7.23
CA ALA A 113 -2.27 -15.08 -7.54
C ALA A 113 -2.47 -13.99 -8.59
N LEU A 114 -1.62 -12.96 -8.58
CA LEU A 114 -1.55 -12.02 -9.71
C LEU A 114 -1.03 -12.76 -10.95
N PRO A 115 -1.51 -12.47 -12.17
CA PRO A 115 -1.09 -13.21 -13.36
C PRO A 115 0.42 -13.09 -13.64
N THR A 116 0.94 -11.88 -13.67
CA THR A 116 2.32 -11.57 -14.12
C THR A 116 3.08 -10.65 -13.17
N ALA A 117 4.40 -10.56 -13.33
CA ALA A 117 5.23 -9.57 -12.64
C ALA A 117 4.80 -8.12 -12.96
N ALA A 118 4.29 -7.87 -14.17
CA ALA A 118 3.78 -6.56 -14.57
C ALA A 118 2.50 -6.18 -13.79
N ASP A 119 1.65 -7.15 -13.43
CA ASP A 119 0.47 -6.88 -12.61
C ASP A 119 0.84 -6.45 -11.18
N LEU A 120 1.92 -7.02 -10.63
CA LEU A 120 2.43 -6.61 -9.31
C LEU A 120 3.06 -5.21 -9.38
N ASP A 121 3.76 -4.89 -10.47
CA ASP A 121 4.29 -3.55 -10.71
C ASP A 121 3.16 -2.52 -10.92
N GLU A 122 2.12 -2.85 -11.69
CA GLU A 122 0.94 -1.99 -11.85
C GLU A 122 0.28 -1.76 -10.49
N TYR A 123 0.07 -2.82 -9.71
CA TYR A 123 -0.54 -2.73 -8.39
C TYR A 123 0.25 -1.80 -7.45
N THR A 124 1.56 -2.04 -7.31
CA THR A 124 2.42 -1.22 -6.44
C THR A 124 2.53 0.22 -6.92
N TYR A 125 2.49 0.48 -8.23
CA TYR A 125 2.41 1.82 -8.78
C TYR A 125 1.08 2.50 -8.43
N LEU A 126 -0.05 1.84 -8.67
CA LEU A 126 -1.38 2.41 -8.48
C LEU A 126 -1.64 2.80 -7.02
N VAL A 127 -1.16 2.01 -6.05
CA VAL A 127 -1.46 2.24 -4.63
C VAL A 127 -0.35 2.97 -3.85
N ALA A 128 0.85 3.10 -4.41
CA ALA A 128 1.98 3.72 -3.69
C ALA A 128 2.97 4.49 -4.57
N GLY A 129 3.33 3.97 -5.75
CA GLY A 129 4.23 4.70 -6.65
C GLY A 129 3.67 6.06 -7.08
N CYS A 130 2.37 6.12 -7.40
CA CYS A 130 1.68 7.35 -7.74
C CYS A 130 1.67 8.37 -6.58
N VAL A 131 1.70 7.90 -5.32
CA VAL A 131 1.79 8.75 -4.12
C VAL A 131 3.16 9.41 -4.06
N GLY A 132 4.22 8.68 -4.42
CA GLY A 132 5.57 9.23 -4.52
C GLY A 132 5.69 10.33 -5.59
N GLU A 133 5.06 10.15 -6.74
CA GLU A 133 4.97 11.18 -7.79
C GLU A 133 4.19 12.40 -7.29
N PHE A 134 2.99 12.18 -6.73
CA PHE A 134 2.13 13.22 -6.17
C PHE A 134 2.85 14.07 -5.11
N TRP A 135 3.48 13.42 -4.13
CA TRP A 135 4.26 14.09 -3.09
C TRP A 135 5.39 14.94 -3.68
N THR A 136 6.05 14.43 -4.71
CA THR A 136 7.14 15.13 -5.40
C THR A 136 6.64 16.40 -6.08
N ARG A 137 5.51 16.33 -6.82
CA ARG A 137 4.90 17.51 -7.47
C ARG A 137 4.55 18.60 -6.45
N LEU A 138 3.92 18.21 -5.34
CA LEU A 138 3.61 19.14 -4.26
C LEU A 138 4.89 19.76 -3.68
N CYS A 139 5.93 18.97 -3.44
CA CYS A 139 7.17 19.51 -2.91
C CYS A 139 7.84 20.50 -3.86
N PHE A 140 7.90 20.23 -5.16
CA PHE A 140 8.44 21.20 -6.13
C PHE A 140 7.62 22.49 -6.17
N ARG A 141 6.29 22.39 -6.06
CA ARG A 141 5.38 23.54 -6.11
C ARG A 141 5.42 24.41 -4.86
N HIS A 142 5.58 23.82 -3.68
CA HIS A 142 5.39 24.52 -2.40
C HIS A 142 6.63 24.61 -1.51
N VAL A 143 7.67 23.80 -1.76
CA VAL A 143 8.90 23.80 -0.96
C VAL A 143 10.02 24.50 -1.73
N ARG A 144 10.38 25.71 -1.29
CA ARG A 144 11.47 26.49 -1.88
C ARG A 144 12.78 25.69 -1.88
N LYS A 145 13.43 25.62 -3.05
CA LYS A 145 14.67 24.85 -3.26
C LYS A 145 14.53 23.41 -2.76
N PHE A 146 13.43 22.75 -3.11
CA PHE A 146 13.08 21.42 -2.61
C PHE A 146 14.21 20.39 -2.75
N ALA A 147 14.72 20.19 -3.96
CA ALA A 147 15.70 19.16 -4.29
C ALA A 147 16.91 19.72 -5.06
N ARG A 148 17.98 18.93 -5.14
CA ARG A 148 19.15 19.24 -6.00
C ARG A 148 19.08 18.62 -7.38
N LEU A 149 18.28 17.56 -7.52
CA LEU A 149 17.99 16.90 -8.78
C LEU A 149 16.82 17.61 -9.47
N SER A 150 16.67 17.36 -10.77
CA SER A 150 15.54 17.84 -11.56
C SER A 150 14.21 17.24 -11.06
N GLU A 151 13.10 17.87 -11.46
CA GLU A 151 11.77 17.35 -11.14
C GLU A 151 11.53 15.96 -11.74
N GLU A 152 12.01 15.72 -12.96
CA GLU A 152 11.90 14.43 -13.64
C GLU A 152 12.63 13.31 -12.89
N GLU A 153 13.89 13.55 -12.50
CA GLU A 153 14.67 12.58 -11.71
C GLU A 153 14.00 12.30 -10.36
N MET A 154 13.52 13.34 -9.68
CA MET A 154 12.83 13.19 -8.40
C MET A 154 11.49 12.45 -8.56
N LEU A 155 10.74 12.68 -9.64
CA LEU A 155 9.51 11.93 -9.92
C LEU A 155 9.79 10.44 -10.13
N ALA A 156 10.81 10.11 -10.91
CA ALA A 156 11.23 8.73 -11.13
C ALA A 156 11.65 8.05 -9.83
N LEU A 157 12.47 8.73 -9.01
CA LEU A 157 12.90 8.23 -7.70
C LEU A 157 11.73 8.10 -6.71
N GLY A 158 10.81 9.07 -6.71
CA GLY A 158 9.63 9.08 -5.85
C GLY A 158 8.68 7.93 -6.18
N LYS A 159 8.42 7.70 -7.47
CA LYS A 159 7.64 6.55 -7.97
C LYS A 159 8.21 5.23 -7.45
N ARG A 160 9.49 5.03 -7.72
CA ARG A 160 10.26 3.85 -7.32
C ARG A 160 10.22 3.62 -5.81
N TYR A 161 10.48 4.67 -5.05
CA TYR A 161 10.44 4.62 -3.60
C TYR A 161 9.05 4.20 -3.06
N GLY A 162 7.97 4.79 -3.58
CA GLY A 162 6.61 4.41 -3.22
C GLY A 162 6.32 2.93 -3.52
N MET A 163 6.70 2.46 -4.70
CA MET A 163 6.56 1.04 -5.07
C MET A 163 7.35 0.12 -4.13
N GLY A 164 8.59 0.49 -3.78
CA GLY A 164 9.42 -0.26 -2.83
C GLY A 164 8.80 -0.38 -1.44
N LEU A 165 8.25 0.72 -0.91
CA LEU A 165 7.56 0.69 0.39
C LEU A 165 6.34 -0.23 0.37
N GLN A 166 5.58 -0.25 -0.72
CA GLN A 166 4.45 -1.18 -0.85
C GLN A 166 4.90 -2.62 -1.01
N LEU A 167 5.98 -2.87 -1.75
CA LEU A 167 6.52 -4.21 -1.91
C LEU A 167 7.03 -4.77 -0.57
N ILE A 168 7.61 -3.94 0.31
CA ILE A 168 7.94 -4.32 1.69
C ILE A 168 6.69 -4.75 2.46
N ASN A 169 5.57 -4.03 2.33
CA ASN A 169 4.31 -4.41 2.98
C ASN A 169 3.83 -5.77 2.47
N ILE A 170 3.83 -5.97 1.16
CA ILE A 170 3.44 -7.25 0.53
C ILE A 170 4.32 -8.40 1.03
N LEU A 171 5.65 -8.22 1.09
CA LEU A 171 6.58 -9.23 1.59
C LEU A 171 6.35 -9.54 3.06
N ARG A 172 6.17 -8.50 3.89
CA ARG A 172 5.97 -8.61 5.34
C ARG A 172 4.66 -9.31 5.68
N ASP A 173 3.60 -8.98 4.95
CA ASP A 173 2.24 -9.42 5.25
C ASP A 173 1.81 -10.64 4.40
N ALA A 174 2.67 -11.14 3.51
CA ALA A 174 2.44 -12.28 2.62
C ALA A 174 1.77 -13.46 3.32
N GLY A 175 2.24 -13.82 4.52
CA GLY A 175 1.64 -14.92 5.29
C GLY A 175 0.16 -14.70 5.63
N SER A 176 -0.20 -13.51 6.10
CA SER A 176 -1.59 -13.14 6.40
C SER A 176 -2.43 -12.99 5.14
N ASP A 177 -1.86 -12.41 4.08
CA ASP A 177 -2.56 -12.23 2.82
C ASP A 177 -2.92 -13.58 2.19
N LEU A 178 -1.98 -14.53 2.17
CA LEU A 178 -2.22 -15.89 1.69
C LEU A 178 -3.32 -16.61 2.48
N ARG A 179 -3.35 -16.43 3.81
CA ARG A 179 -4.42 -16.98 4.66
C ARG A 179 -5.79 -16.33 4.40
N ALA A 180 -5.80 -15.12 3.83
CA ALA A 180 -7.00 -14.40 3.44
C ALA A 180 -7.36 -14.60 1.94
N GLY A 181 -6.72 -15.55 1.25
CA GLY A 181 -6.97 -15.82 -0.18
C GLY A 181 -6.24 -14.89 -1.16
N ARG A 182 -5.34 -14.02 -0.67
CA ARG A 182 -4.64 -13.00 -1.46
C ARG A 182 -3.19 -13.40 -1.70
N CYS A 183 -2.83 -13.69 -2.95
CA CYS A 183 -1.43 -13.86 -3.35
C CYS A 183 -1.04 -12.75 -4.34
N TYR A 184 -0.14 -11.86 -3.90
CA TYR A 184 0.39 -10.80 -4.76
C TYR A 184 1.51 -11.27 -5.69
N PHE A 185 2.10 -12.44 -5.44
CA PHE A 185 3.22 -12.92 -6.23
C PHE A 185 2.75 -13.48 -7.57
N PRO A 186 3.53 -13.32 -8.65
CA PRO A 186 3.07 -13.70 -9.99
C PRO A 186 2.86 -15.20 -10.16
N ASN A 187 1.73 -15.57 -10.75
CA ASN A 187 1.37 -16.94 -11.08
C ASN A 187 2.33 -17.53 -12.12
N GLU A 188 2.79 -16.74 -13.09
CA GLU A 188 3.79 -17.20 -14.07
C GLU A 188 5.09 -17.69 -13.39
N GLU A 189 5.52 -17.03 -12.31
CA GLU A 189 6.70 -17.42 -11.54
C GLU A 189 6.43 -18.67 -10.71
N LEU A 190 5.24 -18.77 -10.12
CA LEU A 190 4.79 -19.95 -9.37
C LEU A 190 4.73 -21.19 -10.29
N VAL A 191 4.13 -21.05 -11.48
CA VAL A 191 4.06 -22.11 -12.50
C VAL A 191 5.45 -22.53 -12.97
N ALA A 192 6.37 -21.58 -13.19
CA ALA A 192 7.76 -21.90 -13.52
C ALA A 192 8.45 -22.71 -12.41
N ALA A 193 8.11 -22.46 -11.15
CA ALA A 193 8.53 -23.25 -9.99
C ALA A 193 7.68 -24.52 -9.77
N ARG A 194 6.73 -24.82 -10.66
CA ARG A 194 5.73 -25.91 -10.62
C ARG A 194 4.83 -25.89 -9.38
N MET A 195 4.63 -24.72 -8.80
CA MET A 195 3.95 -24.49 -7.53
C MET A 195 2.62 -23.77 -7.77
N ASP A 196 1.59 -24.16 -7.01
CA ASP A 196 0.34 -23.41 -6.89
C ASP A 196 0.37 -22.46 -5.70
N ALA A 197 -0.36 -21.33 -5.77
CA ALA A 197 -0.39 -20.34 -4.70
C ALA A 197 -0.87 -20.92 -3.35
N SER A 198 -1.80 -21.88 -3.36
CA SER A 198 -2.29 -22.58 -2.17
C SER A 198 -1.25 -23.48 -1.48
N GLN A 199 -0.13 -23.76 -2.15
CA GLN A 199 0.97 -24.56 -1.60
C GLN A 199 1.99 -23.71 -0.84
N ILE A 200 2.04 -22.39 -1.07
CA ILE A 200 3.11 -21.51 -0.54
C ILE A 200 3.26 -21.65 0.98
N LEU A 201 2.16 -21.68 1.73
CA LEU A 201 2.21 -21.80 3.20
C LEU A 201 2.66 -23.19 3.69
N ARG A 202 2.49 -24.24 2.88
CA ARG A 202 2.88 -25.63 3.21
C ARG A 202 4.29 -25.96 2.73
N GLU A 203 4.75 -25.33 1.66
CA GLU A 203 6.06 -25.54 1.03
C GLU A 203 6.86 -24.22 0.96
N PRO A 204 7.07 -23.50 2.09
CA PRO A 204 7.65 -22.16 2.09
C PRO A 204 9.08 -22.11 1.55
N GLU A 205 9.84 -23.19 1.72
CA GLU A 205 11.22 -23.33 1.21
C GLU A 205 11.27 -23.33 -0.31
N ARG A 206 10.31 -23.98 -0.96
CA ARG A 206 10.24 -24.03 -2.41
C ARG A 206 9.81 -22.69 -3.01
N PHE A 207 9.08 -21.89 -2.25
CA PHE A 207 8.71 -20.52 -2.62
C PHE A 207 9.84 -19.49 -2.39
N GLN A 208 10.86 -19.83 -1.58
CA GLN A 208 11.94 -18.88 -1.23
C GLN A 208 12.64 -18.20 -2.42
N PRO A 209 12.92 -18.85 -3.56
CA PRO A 209 13.54 -18.18 -4.69
C PRO A 209 12.70 -17.02 -5.24
N ILE A 210 11.38 -17.20 -5.33
CA ILE A 210 10.43 -16.17 -5.78
C ILE A 210 10.38 -15.05 -4.75
N TYR A 211 10.21 -15.40 -3.47
CA TYR A 211 10.18 -14.42 -2.38
C TYR A 211 11.45 -13.57 -2.32
N ARG A 212 12.62 -14.22 -2.49
CA ARG A 212 13.94 -13.57 -2.54
C ARG A 212 14.04 -12.56 -3.68
N LYS A 213 13.62 -12.93 -4.89
CA LYS A 213 13.61 -12.05 -6.07
C LYS A 213 12.85 -10.74 -5.77
N TRP A 214 11.65 -10.86 -5.19
CA TRP A 214 10.83 -9.69 -4.85
C TRP A 214 11.40 -8.89 -3.67
N ARG A 215 12.05 -9.54 -2.69
CA ARG A 215 12.79 -8.86 -1.64
C ARG A 215 13.96 -8.05 -2.18
N GLU A 216 14.76 -8.61 -3.08
CA GLU A 216 15.89 -7.92 -3.72
C GLU A 216 15.42 -6.73 -4.56
N LYS A 217 14.28 -6.86 -5.26
CA LYS A 217 13.64 -5.71 -5.91
C LYS A 217 13.25 -4.63 -4.91
N ALA A 218 12.63 -4.99 -3.78
CA ALA A 218 12.27 -4.03 -2.73
C ALA A 218 13.51 -3.33 -2.14
N GLU A 219 14.60 -4.05 -1.92
CA GLU A 219 15.89 -3.50 -1.48
C GLU A 219 16.37 -2.41 -2.46
N HIS A 220 16.36 -2.70 -3.77
CA HIS A 220 16.74 -1.74 -4.81
C HIS A 220 15.82 -0.52 -4.90
N GLU A 221 14.50 -0.70 -4.70
CA GLU A 221 13.56 0.43 -4.68
C GLU A 221 13.70 1.31 -3.42
N VAL A 222 14.10 0.73 -2.29
CA VAL A 222 14.41 1.50 -1.07
C VAL A 222 15.71 2.30 -1.26
N GLU A 223 16.69 1.78 -1.99
CA GLU A 223 17.88 2.55 -2.39
C GLU A 223 17.51 3.79 -3.20
N ALA A 224 16.52 3.70 -4.11
CA ALA A 224 15.97 4.87 -4.80
C ALA A 224 15.34 5.87 -3.81
N GLY A 225 14.67 5.39 -2.76
CA GLY A 225 14.17 6.23 -1.65
C GLY A 225 15.27 6.94 -0.86
N MET A 226 16.42 6.31 -0.70
CA MET A 226 17.61 6.92 -0.11
C MET A 226 18.17 8.01 -1.03
N GLN A 227 18.32 7.74 -2.34
CA GLN A 227 18.75 8.73 -3.32
C GLN A 227 17.80 9.94 -3.36
N TYR A 228 16.48 9.69 -3.36
CA TYR A 228 15.44 10.73 -3.26
C TYR A 228 15.66 11.58 -2.00
N SER A 229 15.80 10.94 -0.84
CA SER A 229 15.99 11.62 0.44
C SER A 229 17.27 12.46 0.47
N GLN A 230 18.37 11.94 -0.09
CA GLN A 230 19.65 12.65 -0.20
C GLN A 230 19.56 13.91 -1.07
N ALA A 231 18.76 13.87 -2.13
CA ALA A 231 18.54 15.01 -3.00
C ALA A 231 17.77 16.16 -2.32
N ILE A 232 16.91 15.88 -1.34
CA ILE A 232 16.09 16.89 -0.65
C ILE A 232 16.97 17.87 0.14
N GLN A 233 16.82 19.17 -0.10
CA GLN A 233 17.59 20.20 0.58
C GLN A 233 17.06 20.51 1.99
N ASN A 234 15.74 20.67 2.13
CA ASN A 234 15.09 20.98 3.40
C ASN A 234 15.28 19.83 4.41
N ARG A 235 15.87 20.13 5.58
CA ARG A 235 16.22 19.10 6.58
C ARG A 235 15.00 18.40 7.18
N ARG A 236 13.89 19.12 7.41
CA ARG A 236 12.66 18.55 7.98
C ARG A 236 11.97 17.63 6.98
N VAL A 237 11.86 18.06 5.72
CA VAL A 237 11.31 17.23 4.65
C VAL A 237 12.19 15.99 4.46
N ARG A 238 13.52 16.15 4.40
CA ARG A 238 14.45 15.02 4.32
C ARG A 238 14.30 14.04 5.49
N ALA A 239 14.16 14.54 6.72
CA ALA A 239 13.94 13.70 7.89
C ALA A 239 12.65 12.88 7.80
N ALA A 240 11.53 13.52 7.41
CA ALA A 240 10.25 12.85 7.23
C ALA A 240 10.29 11.81 6.11
N THR A 241 10.95 12.14 4.99
CA THR A 241 11.04 11.28 3.81
C THR A 241 11.97 10.08 4.01
N VAL A 242 13.05 10.22 4.77
CA VAL A 242 14.03 9.12 4.93
C VAL A 242 13.63 8.10 5.99
N LEU A 243 12.77 8.48 6.92
CA LEU A 243 12.35 7.59 8.01
C LEU A 243 11.69 6.29 7.49
N PRO A 244 10.74 6.32 6.53
CA PRO A 244 10.20 5.09 5.95
C PRO A 244 11.26 4.22 5.27
N ALA A 245 12.26 4.79 4.59
CA ALA A 245 13.35 4.05 3.94
C ALA A 245 14.21 3.32 4.97
N LEU A 246 14.57 3.97 6.07
CA LEU A 246 15.36 3.37 7.14
C LEU A 246 14.59 2.25 7.88
N ILE A 247 13.29 2.44 8.12
CA ILE A 247 12.43 1.40 8.69
C ILE A 247 12.24 0.25 7.70
N GLY A 248 12.09 0.56 6.41
CA GLY A 248 11.99 -0.40 5.32
C GLY A 248 13.24 -1.27 5.20
N ALA A 249 14.42 -0.65 5.20
CA ALA A 249 15.72 -1.34 5.22
C ALA A 249 15.82 -2.34 6.38
N ARG A 250 15.48 -1.89 7.60
CA ARG A 250 15.47 -2.78 8.78
C ARG A 250 14.46 -3.91 8.62
N THR A 251 13.29 -3.63 8.06
CA THR A 251 12.26 -4.65 7.84
C THR A 251 12.74 -5.70 6.83
N LEU A 252 13.37 -5.27 5.73
CA LEU A 252 13.92 -6.17 4.71
C LEU A 252 15.03 -7.06 5.27
N ALA A 253 15.89 -6.52 6.13
CA ALA A 253 16.91 -7.32 6.79
C ALA A 253 16.31 -8.36 7.76
N LEU A 254 15.30 -7.98 8.55
CA LEU A 254 14.57 -8.93 9.39
C LEU A 254 13.86 -10.03 8.55
N LEU A 255 13.33 -9.68 7.37
CA LEU A 255 12.71 -10.65 6.46
C LEU A 255 13.76 -11.59 5.85
N ARG A 256 14.93 -11.06 5.49
CA ARG A 256 16.07 -11.86 5.01
C ARG A 256 16.51 -12.88 6.05
N ASP A 257 16.67 -12.45 7.30
CA ASP A 257 17.10 -13.32 8.41
C ASP A 257 16.04 -14.37 8.77
N ALA A 258 14.76 -14.03 8.63
CA ALA A 258 13.67 -14.95 8.88
C ALA A 258 13.53 -16.04 7.78
N GLY A 259 13.93 -15.75 6.54
CA GLY A 259 13.80 -16.68 5.42
C GLY A 259 12.36 -17.22 5.27
N ALA A 260 12.24 -18.54 5.07
CA ALA A 260 10.95 -19.25 4.95
C ALA A 260 10.00 -19.03 6.12
N THR A 261 10.53 -18.83 7.33
CA THR A 261 9.70 -18.64 8.53
C THR A 261 8.90 -17.33 8.51
N ALA A 262 9.25 -16.36 7.65
CA ALA A 262 8.55 -15.08 7.52
C ALA A 262 7.07 -15.24 7.15
N LEU A 263 6.67 -16.34 6.49
CA LEU A 263 5.28 -16.60 6.11
C LEU A 263 4.39 -17.06 7.28
N HIS A 264 4.99 -17.60 8.34
CA HIS A 264 4.26 -18.18 9.48
C HIS A 264 4.22 -17.28 10.70
N ARG A 265 5.04 -16.23 10.75
CA ARG A 265 5.08 -15.29 11.87
C ARG A 265 5.11 -13.85 11.39
N LYS A 266 4.57 -12.95 12.21
CA LYS A 266 4.59 -11.52 11.92
C LYS A 266 5.99 -10.95 12.12
N ILE A 267 6.67 -10.62 11.03
CA ILE A 267 7.97 -9.92 11.08
C ILE A 267 7.72 -8.42 11.18
N LYS A 268 8.25 -7.80 12.24
CA LYS A 268 8.09 -6.36 12.45
C LYS A 268 9.23 -5.81 13.30
N ALA A 269 9.82 -4.70 12.86
CA ALA A 269 10.71 -3.91 13.70
C ALA A 269 9.98 -3.47 14.97
N SER A 270 10.60 -3.68 16.14
CA SER A 270 9.99 -3.35 17.42
C SER A 270 9.72 -1.85 17.53
N ARG A 271 8.72 -1.46 18.35
CA ARG A 271 8.46 -0.03 18.63
C ARG A 271 9.69 0.68 19.21
N ARG A 272 10.53 -0.05 19.96
CA ARG A 272 11.79 0.47 20.53
C ARG A 272 12.80 0.77 19.43
N GLU A 273 13.00 -0.14 18.48
CA GLU A 273 13.88 0.08 17.32
C GLU A 273 13.39 1.28 16.49
N VAL A 274 12.09 1.32 16.16
CA VAL A 274 11.52 2.43 15.38
C VAL A 274 11.72 3.78 16.08
N ARG A 275 11.47 3.86 17.40
CA ARG A 275 11.75 5.06 18.19
C ARG A 275 13.25 5.42 18.19
N GLY A 276 14.13 4.43 18.22
CA GLY A 276 15.58 4.63 18.11
C GLY A 276 15.99 5.20 16.74
N ILE A 277 15.37 4.74 15.65
CA ILE A 277 15.58 5.29 14.31
C ILE A 277 15.12 6.76 14.29
N ILE A 278 13.90 7.05 14.77
CA ILE A 278 13.34 8.41 14.83
C ILE A 278 14.27 9.34 15.61
N ALA A 279 14.69 8.93 16.82
CA ALA A 279 15.59 9.71 17.66
C ALA A 279 16.94 9.97 16.96
N SER A 280 17.50 8.94 16.29
CA SER A 280 18.77 9.08 15.57
C SER A 280 18.66 10.06 14.38
N VAL A 281 17.58 10.00 13.61
CA VAL A 281 17.32 10.97 12.52
C VAL A 281 17.16 12.38 13.07
N ALA A 282 16.45 12.53 14.21
CA ALA A 282 16.24 13.82 14.85
C ALA A 282 17.55 14.42 15.40
N ILE A 283 18.33 13.66 16.14
CA ILE A 283 19.62 14.09 16.75
C ILE A 283 20.62 14.50 15.66
N THR A 284 20.69 13.73 14.57
CA THR A 284 21.60 14.02 13.45
C THR A 284 21.07 15.12 12.52
N LEU A 285 19.89 15.67 12.80
CA LEU A 285 19.19 16.67 11.98
C LEU A 285 19.07 16.22 10.52
N ALA A 286 18.87 14.92 10.30
CA ALA A 286 18.87 14.31 8.98
C ALA A 286 20.10 14.72 8.15
N ALA A 287 21.29 14.74 8.76
CA ALA A 287 22.54 14.96 8.04
C ALA A 287 22.76 13.82 7.05
N ARG A 288 23.20 14.17 5.83
CA ARG A 288 23.31 13.25 4.70
C ARG A 288 24.22 12.05 4.97
N SER A 289 25.42 12.32 5.47
CA SER A 289 26.39 11.28 5.82
C SER A 289 25.87 10.36 6.92
N GLN A 290 25.14 10.90 7.89
CA GLN A 290 24.56 10.13 8.99
C GLN A 290 23.41 9.24 8.52
N ILE A 291 22.57 9.74 7.63
CA ILE A 291 21.50 8.98 6.96
C ILE A 291 22.09 7.78 6.20
N ASP A 292 23.15 7.99 5.42
CA ASP A 292 23.78 6.91 4.65
C ASP A 292 24.39 5.84 5.56
N GLU A 293 25.02 6.26 6.65
CA GLU A 293 25.58 5.34 7.64
C GLU A 293 24.48 4.54 8.35
N MET A 294 23.40 5.21 8.75
CA MET A 294 22.23 4.54 9.32
C MET A 294 21.63 3.51 8.35
N PHE A 295 21.50 3.87 7.07
CA PHE A 295 20.99 2.96 6.05
C PHE A 295 21.89 1.73 5.88
N ARG A 296 23.21 1.92 5.72
CA ARG A 296 24.17 0.80 5.66
C ARG A 296 24.06 -0.12 6.87
N ARG A 297 23.93 0.45 8.06
CA ARG A 297 23.77 -0.32 9.31
C ARG A 297 22.47 -1.12 9.32
N PHE A 298 21.34 -0.53 8.93
CA PHE A 298 20.03 -1.19 8.95
C PHE A 298 19.80 -2.17 7.79
N SER A 299 20.54 -2.05 6.69
CA SER A 299 20.47 -3.00 5.57
C SER A 299 21.31 -4.25 5.82
N LYS A 300 22.35 -4.17 6.67
CA LYS A 300 23.29 -5.29 6.97
C LYS A 300 22.89 -6.12 8.19
N LEU A 301 22.29 -5.49 9.20
CA LEU A 301 21.79 -6.13 10.43
C LEU A 301 20.37 -6.65 10.26
#